data_AF-A0A1S8X153-F1
#
_entry.id   AF-A0A1S8X153-F1
#
_cell.length_a   1.000
_cell.length_b   1.000
_cell.length_c   1.000
_cell.angle_alpha   90.00
_cell.angle_beta   90.00
_cell.angle_gamma   90.00
#
_symmetry.space_group_name_H-M   'P 1'
#
loop_
_entity.id
_entity.type
_entity.pdbx_description
1 polymer ?
#
loop_
_entity_poly.entity_id
_entity_poly.type
_entity_poly.pdbx_seq_one_letter_code
_entity_poly.pdbx_strand_id
1 'polypeptide(L)'
;MSNWFSKLAAYTGGIEPTVDETKQLRDKQAKSSERKRLGTVLGVFLPCCQNIFGILLFVRVGWITGVAGALQSFLIVFMCCSCTMLTALSMSAIATNGKVPAGGSYFMISRSIGPEFGGAVGLLFYLGTTIASAMYLVGAVEVFLKYMCPQASLFGDITSDTVLFNNTRIYGTVLLILVMCCVLLGIKFVSRFAAIGLVAVLCSIICVYLGVFIVNPARSPYVCALGGRLLSQDFLLVNGTYDCSKNETGPIYQAYCANPETATEESCAFFHNSNLSYYPAMPGLRSTKFFENFLPSYYRKKGEAYDNIPFPPKREYGQGPNVADVTTSFMILLAIYFPSVT
;
A
#
# COMPACT_ATOMS: atom_id res chain seq x y z
N MET A 1 30.15 -14.14 13.49
CA MET A 1 29.04 -13.17 13.68
C MET A 1 29.50 -11.70 13.65
N SER A 2 30.62 -11.30 14.28
CA SER A 2 31.11 -9.91 14.29
C SER A 2 31.31 -9.27 12.91
N ASN A 3 31.76 -10.06 11.93
CA ASN A 3 31.99 -9.57 10.57
C ASN A 3 30.68 -9.21 9.83
N TRP A 4 29.56 -9.86 10.16
CA TRP A 4 28.26 -9.62 9.53
C TRP A 4 27.57 -8.36 10.06
N PHE A 5 27.55 -8.17 11.38
CA PHE A 5 27.07 -6.92 11.99
C PHE A 5 27.86 -5.70 11.50
N SER A 6 29.17 -5.85 11.33
CA SER A 6 30.01 -4.76 10.79
C SER A 6 29.73 -4.46 9.31
N LYS A 7 29.21 -5.42 8.54
CA LYS A 7 28.78 -5.24 7.14
C LYS A 7 27.37 -4.68 7.05
N LEU A 8 26.47 -5.05 7.96
CA LEU A 8 25.16 -4.42 8.12
C LEU A 8 25.28 -2.94 8.54
N ALA A 9 26.23 -2.61 9.42
CA ALA A 9 26.49 -1.22 9.79
C ALA A 9 27.01 -0.37 8.62
N ALA A 10 27.54 -1.02 7.57
CA ALA A 10 27.97 -0.39 6.32
C ALA A 10 26.89 -0.46 5.21
N TYR A 11 25.70 -0.97 5.52
CA TYR A 11 24.58 -1.03 4.59
C TYR A 11 24.07 0.38 4.25
N THR A 12 23.95 0.68 2.97
CA THR A 12 23.39 1.93 2.45
C THR A 12 22.32 1.59 1.43
N GLY A 13 21.06 1.86 1.76
CA GLY A 13 19.93 1.64 0.83
C GLY A 13 19.70 2.78 -0.18
N GLY A 14 20.45 3.88 -0.07
CA GLY A 14 20.33 5.05 -0.94
C GLY A 14 21.19 4.97 -2.21
N ILE A 15 20.89 5.83 -3.18
CA ILE A 15 21.63 5.95 -4.45
C ILE A 15 23.04 6.51 -4.17
N GLU A 16 24.06 5.97 -4.85
CA GLU A 16 25.44 6.49 -4.75
C GLU A 16 25.53 7.94 -5.27
N PRO A 17 26.26 8.83 -4.57
CA PRO A 17 26.40 10.23 -4.97
C PRO A 17 27.23 10.41 -6.26
N THR A 18 27.20 11.63 -6.81
CA THR A 18 27.85 11.97 -8.09
C THR A 18 29.39 11.95 -8.01
N VAL A 19 30.03 12.02 -9.18
CA VAL A 19 31.47 11.78 -9.41
C VAL A 19 32.40 12.65 -8.54
N ASP A 20 32.00 13.89 -8.20
CA ASP A 20 32.81 14.81 -7.39
C ASP A 20 32.73 14.51 -5.88
N GLU A 21 31.56 14.17 -5.36
CA GLU A 21 31.45 13.61 -3.99
C GLU A 21 32.19 12.28 -3.91
N THR A 22 32.15 11.47 -4.96
CA THR A 22 32.91 10.21 -5.03
C THR A 22 34.42 10.45 -5.03
N LYS A 23 34.93 11.52 -5.67
CA LYS A 23 36.35 11.92 -5.62
C LYS A 23 36.75 12.45 -4.24
N GLN A 24 35.96 13.35 -3.65
CA GLN A 24 36.25 13.88 -2.31
C GLN A 24 36.10 12.82 -1.20
N LEU A 25 35.15 11.89 -1.35
CA LEU A 25 35.03 10.70 -0.50
C LEU A 25 36.18 9.74 -0.73
N ARG A 26 36.63 9.53 -1.98
CA ARG A 26 37.83 8.71 -2.29
C ARG A 26 39.10 9.28 -1.69
N ASP A 27 39.33 10.58 -1.76
CA ASP A 27 40.54 11.19 -1.19
C ASP A 27 40.53 11.15 0.36
N LYS A 28 39.35 11.21 0.98
CA LYS A 28 39.18 10.97 2.42
C LYS A 28 39.23 9.48 2.81
N GLN A 29 38.75 8.57 1.96
CA GLN A 29 38.69 7.11 2.20
C GLN A 29 39.97 6.37 1.80
N ALA A 30 40.76 6.88 0.86
CA ALA A 30 42.07 6.33 0.51
C ALA A 30 43.08 6.43 1.67
N LYS A 31 42.81 7.34 2.63
CA LYS A 31 43.54 7.44 3.90
C LYS A 31 43.05 6.48 4.98
N SER A 32 41.91 5.80 4.81
CA SER A 32 41.36 4.83 5.78
C SER A 32 41.38 3.41 5.21
N SER A 33 42.20 2.55 5.83
CA SER A 33 42.32 1.10 5.69
C SER A 33 41.11 0.34 5.09
N GLU A 34 41.41 -0.61 4.21
CA GLU A 34 40.56 -1.73 3.74
C GLU A 34 39.10 -1.37 3.39
N ARG A 35 38.87 -1.12 2.09
CA ARG A 35 37.52 -1.07 1.52
C ARG A 35 36.81 -2.40 1.81
N LYS A 36 35.91 -2.43 2.79
CA LYS A 36 34.91 -3.51 2.96
C LYS A 36 34.03 -3.52 1.71
N ARG A 37 34.44 -4.27 0.68
CA ARG A 37 33.66 -4.48 -0.53
C ARG A 37 32.31 -5.10 -0.13
N LEU A 38 31.23 -4.40 -0.43
CA LEU A 38 29.88 -4.95 -0.31
C LEU A 38 29.75 -6.11 -1.31
N GLY A 39 29.28 -7.27 -0.84
CA GLY A 39 29.02 -8.42 -1.72
C GLY A 39 27.72 -8.24 -2.50
N THR A 40 27.40 -9.20 -3.36
CA THR A 40 26.16 -9.19 -4.19
C THR A 40 24.88 -9.06 -3.35
N VAL A 41 24.79 -9.78 -2.23
CA VAL A 41 23.59 -9.80 -1.39
C VAL A 41 23.39 -8.46 -0.68
N LEU A 42 24.42 -7.98 0.04
CA LEU A 42 24.33 -6.77 0.86
C LEU A 42 24.39 -5.48 0.04
N GLY A 43 25.08 -5.50 -1.10
CA GLY A 43 25.30 -4.31 -1.93
C GLY A 43 24.29 -4.13 -3.06
N VAL A 44 23.61 -5.19 -3.50
CA VAL A 44 22.68 -5.13 -4.65
C VAL A 44 21.33 -5.73 -4.30
N PHE A 45 21.27 -6.99 -3.88
CA PHE A 45 19.99 -7.68 -3.66
C PHE A 45 19.13 -7.01 -2.58
N LEU A 46 19.67 -6.78 -1.38
CA LEU A 46 18.91 -6.19 -0.27
C LEU A 46 18.48 -4.73 -0.54
N PRO A 47 19.33 -3.84 -1.08
CA PRO A 47 18.87 -2.51 -1.50
C PRO A 47 17.79 -2.55 -2.58
N CYS A 48 17.89 -3.47 -3.56
CA CYS A 48 16.84 -3.66 -4.56
C CYS A 48 15.52 -4.11 -3.92
N CYS A 49 15.55 -5.11 -3.03
CA CYS A 49 14.35 -5.54 -2.30
C CYS A 49 13.74 -4.41 -1.48
N GLN A 50 14.56 -3.60 -0.81
CA GLN A 50 14.08 -2.47 0.00
C GLN A 50 13.35 -1.43 -0.84
N ASN A 51 13.82 -1.15 -2.06
CA ASN A 51 13.24 -0.14 -2.93
C ASN A 51 11.96 -0.63 -3.65
N ILE A 52 11.83 -1.93 -3.91
CA ILE A 52 10.64 -2.52 -4.54
C ILE A 52 9.49 -2.67 -3.53
N PHE A 53 9.78 -3.11 -2.30
CA PHE A 53 8.75 -3.32 -1.29
C PHE A 53 8.23 -1.99 -0.73
N GLY A 54 7.16 -1.49 -1.33
CA GLY A 54 6.50 -0.24 -0.95
C GLY A 54 5.18 -0.41 -0.20
N ILE A 55 4.58 0.73 0.11
CA ILE A 55 3.31 0.80 0.84
C ILE A 55 2.12 0.16 0.10
N LEU A 56 2.15 0.12 -1.23
CA LEU A 56 1.09 -0.46 -2.05
C LEU A 56 0.84 -1.94 -1.73
N LEU A 57 1.90 -2.68 -1.39
CA LEU A 57 1.81 -4.08 -1.00
C LEU A 57 0.85 -4.27 0.18
N PHE A 58 0.92 -3.37 1.17
CA PHE A 58 0.12 -3.48 2.39
C PHE A 58 -1.26 -2.83 2.29
N VAL A 59 -1.36 -1.68 1.63
CA VAL A 59 -2.60 -0.88 1.62
C VAL A 59 -3.51 -1.22 0.44
N ARG A 60 -2.96 -1.58 -0.73
CA ARG A 60 -3.73 -1.64 -1.98
C ARG A 60 -3.92 -3.05 -2.53
N VAL A 61 -3.00 -3.99 -2.30
CA VAL A 61 -3.10 -5.36 -2.85
C VAL A 61 -4.39 -6.06 -2.42
N GLY A 62 -4.78 -5.97 -1.14
CA GLY A 62 -6.02 -6.57 -0.65
C GLY A 62 -7.27 -6.05 -1.37
N TRP A 63 -7.33 -4.73 -1.62
CA TRP A 63 -8.42 -4.12 -2.38
C TRP A 63 -8.39 -4.51 -3.86
N ILE A 64 -7.21 -4.52 -4.51
CA ILE A 64 -7.05 -4.94 -5.92
C ILE A 64 -7.53 -6.38 -6.09
N THR A 65 -7.13 -7.30 -5.22
CA THR A 65 -7.57 -8.70 -5.27
C THR A 65 -9.07 -8.83 -4.97
N GLY A 66 -9.63 -8.01 -4.08
CA GLY A 66 -11.06 -7.98 -3.79
C GLY A 66 -11.91 -7.52 -4.98
N VAL A 67 -11.45 -6.52 -5.75
CA VAL A 67 -12.18 -6.00 -6.91
C VAL A 67 -11.97 -6.87 -8.15
N ALA A 68 -10.72 -7.27 -8.45
CA ALA A 68 -10.40 -8.00 -9.67
C ALA A 68 -10.72 -9.50 -9.59
N GLY A 69 -10.83 -10.06 -8.38
CA GLY A 69 -10.83 -11.50 -8.14
C GLY A 69 -9.42 -12.11 -8.25
N ALA A 70 -9.28 -13.40 -7.91
CA ALA A 70 -7.97 -14.05 -7.83
C ALA A 70 -7.29 -14.19 -9.20
N LEU A 71 -8.03 -14.58 -10.24
CA LEU A 71 -7.44 -14.82 -11.56
C LEU A 71 -6.93 -13.52 -12.21
N GLN A 72 -7.75 -12.46 -12.22
CA GLN A 72 -7.36 -11.21 -12.86
C GLN A 72 -6.27 -10.48 -12.05
N SER A 73 -6.31 -10.54 -10.72
CA SER A 73 -5.21 -10.00 -9.90
C SER A 73 -3.89 -10.74 -10.17
N PHE A 74 -3.91 -12.07 -10.32
CA PHE A 74 -2.72 -12.82 -10.76
C PHE A 74 -2.21 -12.34 -12.12
N LEU A 75 -3.10 -12.12 -13.10
CA LEU A 75 -2.71 -11.60 -14.42
C LEU A 75 -2.09 -10.19 -14.34
N ILE A 76 -2.64 -9.30 -13.49
CA ILE A 76 -2.09 -7.96 -13.25
C ILE A 76 -0.65 -8.09 -12.73
N VAL A 77 -0.44 -8.88 -11.67
CA VAL A 77 0.88 -9.10 -11.08
C VAL A 77 1.85 -9.69 -12.11
N PHE A 78 1.42 -10.71 -12.86
CA PHE A 78 2.23 -11.37 -13.87
C PHE A 78 2.68 -10.42 -14.99
N MET A 79 1.78 -9.57 -15.51
CA MET A 79 2.13 -8.59 -16.54
C MET A 79 3.10 -7.55 -16.02
N CYS A 80 2.88 -7.01 -14.81
CA CYS A 80 3.79 -6.04 -14.21
C CYS A 80 5.19 -6.64 -13.97
N CYS A 81 5.26 -7.84 -13.37
CA CYS A 81 6.53 -8.52 -13.12
C CYS A 81 7.26 -8.95 -14.39
N SER A 82 6.54 -9.36 -15.44
CA SER A 82 7.19 -9.71 -16.72
C SER A 82 7.79 -8.49 -17.41
N CYS A 83 7.10 -7.34 -17.38
CA CYS A 83 7.64 -6.07 -17.89
C CYS A 83 8.93 -5.65 -17.17
N THR A 84 8.96 -5.70 -15.83
CA THR A 84 10.14 -5.32 -15.06
C THR A 84 11.27 -6.34 -15.17
N MET A 85 10.95 -7.63 -15.29
CA MET A 85 11.95 -8.68 -15.58
C MET A 85 12.65 -8.46 -16.92
N LEU A 86 11.92 -8.18 -17.99
CA LEU A 86 12.50 -7.88 -19.31
C LEU A 86 13.40 -6.62 -19.25
N THR A 87 12.99 -5.62 -18.48
CA THR A 87 13.77 -4.40 -18.25
C THR A 87 15.04 -4.70 -17.46
N ALA A 88 14.97 -5.55 -16.43
CA ALA A 88 16.12 -5.98 -15.63
C ALA A 88 17.13 -6.79 -16.46
N LEU A 89 16.67 -7.63 -17.40
CA LEU A 89 17.55 -8.33 -18.34
C LEU A 89 18.29 -7.34 -19.26
N SER A 90 17.58 -6.32 -19.75
CA SER A 90 18.17 -5.24 -20.57
C SER A 90 19.21 -4.44 -19.78
N MET A 91 18.90 -4.09 -18.52
CA MET A 91 19.84 -3.44 -17.60
C MET A 91 21.05 -4.32 -17.28
N SER A 92 20.88 -5.64 -17.21
CA SER A 92 21.99 -6.58 -17.00
C SER A 92 22.95 -6.58 -18.19
N ALA A 93 22.44 -6.52 -19.42
CA ALA A 93 23.26 -6.40 -20.63
C ALA A 93 24.02 -5.06 -20.68
N ILE A 94 23.39 -3.96 -20.23
CA ILE A 94 24.05 -2.65 -20.11
C ILE A 94 25.18 -2.70 -19.08
N ALA A 95 24.94 -3.35 -17.93
CA ALA A 95 25.91 -3.46 -16.85
C ALA A 95 27.10 -4.36 -17.18
N THR A 96 26.95 -5.31 -18.11
CA THR A 96 28.06 -6.17 -18.57
C THR A 96 28.80 -5.60 -19.79
N ASN A 97 28.30 -4.51 -20.39
CA ASN A 97 28.92 -3.88 -21.55
C ASN A 97 29.96 -2.84 -21.11
N GLY A 98 31.24 -3.22 -21.19
CA GLY A 98 32.37 -2.34 -20.91
C GLY A 98 32.80 -2.31 -19.44
N LYS A 99 33.65 -1.33 -19.08
CA LYS A 99 34.09 -1.14 -17.69
C LYS A 99 33.06 -0.32 -16.94
N VAL A 100 32.29 -0.96 -16.05
CA VAL A 100 31.33 -0.29 -15.15
C VAL A 100 32.08 0.73 -14.28
N PRO A 101 31.96 2.03 -14.56
CA PRO A 101 32.63 3.02 -13.76
C PRO A 101 31.74 3.37 -12.56
N ALA A 102 32.35 3.72 -11.43
CA ALA A 102 31.60 4.16 -10.24
C ALA A 102 30.80 5.44 -10.56
N GLY A 103 29.54 5.52 -10.10
CA GLY A 103 28.66 6.67 -10.38
C GLY A 103 27.15 6.36 -10.47
N GLY A 104 26.68 5.21 -9.97
CA GLY A 104 25.27 4.85 -9.98
C GLY A 104 24.68 4.50 -11.35
N SER A 105 23.35 4.36 -11.41
CA SER A 105 22.60 3.90 -12.58
C SER A 105 22.63 4.88 -13.74
N TYR A 106 22.48 6.18 -13.49
CA TYR A 106 22.51 7.21 -14.54
C TYR A 106 23.85 7.24 -15.28
N PHE A 107 24.97 7.16 -14.55
CA PHE A 107 26.30 7.17 -15.15
C PHE A 107 26.59 5.90 -15.96
N MET A 108 26.09 4.76 -15.50
CA MET A 108 26.16 3.49 -16.23
C MET A 108 25.39 3.57 -17.56
N ILE A 109 24.15 4.07 -17.55
CA ILE A 109 23.30 4.14 -18.75
C ILE A 109 23.84 5.15 -19.77
N SER A 110 24.15 6.37 -19.32
CA SER A 110 24.63 7.45 -20.20
C SER A 110 25.93 7.12 -20.94
N ARG A 111 26.80 6.28 -20.35
CA ARG A 111 28.04 5.84 -21.01
C ARG A 111 27.85 4.66 -21.95
N SER A 112 26.95 3.74 -21.65
CA SER A 112 26.74 2.56 -22.48
C SER A 112 25.83 2.83 -23.69
N ILE A 113 24.85 3.74 -23.57
CA ILE A 113 23.87 4.04 -24.64
C ILE A 113 24.13 5.41 -25.29
N GLY A 114 24.88 6.29 -24.62
CA GLY A 114 25.20 7.63 -25.10
C GLY A 114 24.46 8.74 -24.33
N PRO A 115 24.94 9.99 -24.44
CA PRO A 115 24.48 11.11 -23.62
C PRO A 115 23.02 11.50 -23.88
N GLU A 116 22.55 11.41 -25.13
CA GLU A 116 21.16 11.78 -25.50
C GLU A 116 20.13 10.86 -24.81
N PHE A 117 20.32 9.54 -24.94
CA PHE A 117 19.48 8.55 -24.27
C PHE A 117 19.64 8.60 -22.76
N GLY A 118 20.88 8.79 -22.27
CA GLY A 118 21.15 8.95 -20.85
C GLY A 118 20.40 10.13 -20.23
N GLY A 119 20.40 11.29 -20.91
CA GLY A 119 19.69 12.49 -20.49
C GLY A 119 18.17 12.29 -20.42
N ALA A 120 17.57 11.75 -21.48
CA ALA A 120 16.13 11.49 -21.54
C ALA A 120 15.66 10.50 -20.45
N VAL A 121 16.35 9.36 -20.31
CA VAL A 121 16.03 8.35 -19.29
C VAL A 121 16.26 8.91 -17.88
N GLY A 122 17.34 9.67 -17.68
CA GLY A 122 17.64 10.31 -16.40
C GLY A 122 16.57 11.30 -15.95
N LEU A 123 16.05 12.12 -16.86
CA LEU A 123 14.98 13.08 -16.56
C LEU A 123 13.67 12.36 -16.21
N LEU A 124 13.30 11.32 -16.95
CA LEU A 124 12.12 10.50 -16.66
C LEU A 124 12.24 9.78 -15.31
N PHE A 125 13.42 9.24 -15.01
CA PHE A 125 13.68 8.60 -13.72
C PHE A 125 13.63 9.60 -12.55
N TYR A 126 14.15 10.82 -12.74
CA TYR A 126 14.04 11.91 -11.76
C TYR A 126 12.59 12.31 -11.49
N LEU A 127 11.79 12.51 -12.54
CA LEU A 127 10.36 12.85 -12.37
C LEU A 127 9.58 11.70 -11.73
N GLY A 128 9.83 10.46 -12.15
CA GLY A 128 9.20 9.27 -11.60
C GLY A 128 9.49 9.11 -10.10
N THR A 129 10.76 9.23 -9.69
CA THR A 129 11.14 9.15 -8.27
C THR A 129 10.59 10.32 -7.44
N THR A 130 10.49 11.51 -8.03
CA THR A 130 9.86 12.67 -7.38
C THR A 130 8.38 12.42 -7.11
N ILE A 131 7.63 11.92 -8.09
CA ILE A 131 6.21 11.59 -7.93
C ILE A 131 6.03 10.41 -6.95
N ALA A 132 6.90 9.39 -7.01
CA ALA A 132 6.90 8.27 -6.07
C ALA A 132 7.12 8.74 -4.62
N SER A 133 8.00 9.73 -4.40
CA SER A 133 8.20 10.30 -3.08
C SER A 133 6.92 10.93 -2.51
N ALA A 134 6.16 11.66 -3.33
CA ALA A 134 4.87 12.22 -2.94
C ALA A 134 3.85 11.11 -2.64
N MET A 135 3.83 10.04 -3.44
CA MET A 135 2.97 8.88 -3.22
C MET A 135 3.25 8.21 -1.87
N TYR A 136 4.52 8.01 -1.50
CA TYR A 136 4.88 7.43 -0.20
C TYR A 136 4.48 8.33 0.98
N LEU A 137 4.61 9.65 0.85
CA LEU A 137 4.17 10.61 1.88
C LEU A 137 2.65 10.57 2.06
N VAL A 138 1.89 10.62 0.97
CA VAL A 138 0.41 10.50 1.03
C VAL A 138 -0.01 9.18 1.64
N GLY A 139 0.64 8.09 1.26
CA GLY A 139 0.38 6.77 1.82
C GLY A 139 0.69 6.69 3.33
N ALA A 140 1.79 7.28 3.77
CA ALA A 140 2.13 7.33 5.20
C ALA A 140 1.09 8.11 6.01
N VAL A 141 0.59 9.23 5.46
CA VAL A 141 -0.49 10.02 6.08
C VAL A 141 -1.81 9.25 6.11
N GLU A 142 -2.14 8.50 5.04
CA GLU A 142 -3.32 7.64 5.03
C GLU A 142 -3.26 6.60 6.15
N VAL A 143 -2.12 5.95 6.34
CA VAL A 143 -1.94 4.96 7.42
C VAL A 143 -2.01 5.61 8.80
N PHE A 144 -1.38 6.78 8.95
CA PHE A 144 -1.40 7.54 10.20
C PHE A 144 -2.83 7.92 10.62
N LEU A 145 -3.61 8.51 9.71
CA LEU A 145 -4.96 9.00 10.01
C LEU A 145 -5.99 7.89 10.12
N LYS A 146 -5.93 6.84 9.29
CA LYS A 146 -6.96 5.78 9.32
C LYS A 146 -6.70 4.71 10.37
N TYR A 147 -5.45 4.31 10.57
CA TYR A 147 -5.12 3.12 11.36
C TYR A 147 -4.40 3.40 12.67
N MET A 148 -3.69 4.53 12.80
CA MET A 148 -2.88 4.81 13.99
C MET A 148 -3.55 5.81 14.94
N CYS A 149 -4.00 6.96 14.44
CA CYS A 149 -4.58 8.04 15.24
C CYS A 149 -5.76 8.71 14.52
N PRO A 150 -6.94 8.06 14.46
CA PRO A 150 -8.13 8.64 13.85
C PRO A 150 -8.63 9.90 14.56
N GLN A 151 -8.30 10.08 15.84
CA GLN A 151 -8.64 11.28 16.61
C GLN A 151 -7.84 12.52 16.20
N ALA A 152 -6.74 12.35 15.44
CA ALA A 152 -5.91 13.47 14.99
C ALA A 152 -6.49 14.21 13.77
N SER A 153 -7.75 13.94 13.39
CA SER A 153 -8.40 14.65 12.30
C SER A 153 -8.67 16.12 12.66
N LEU A 154 -8.22 17.05 11.82
CA LEU A 154 -8.34 18.50 12.05
C LEU A 154 -9.68 19.07 11.58
N PHE A 155 -10.26 18.49 10.53
CA PHE A 155 -11.44 19.02 9.84
C PHE A 155 -12.74 18.25 10.11
N GLY A 156 -12.81 17.50 11.21
CA GLY A 156 -13.99 16.70 11.58
C GLY A 156 -13.87 15.23 11.20
N ASP A 157 -14.98 14.56 10.93
CA ASP A 157 -15.00 13.11 10.72
C ASP A 157 -14.30 12.68 9.41
N ILE A 158 -13.36 11.73 9.52
CA ILE A 158 -12.57 11.16 8.42
C ILE A 158 -13.41 10.33 7.44
N THR A 159 -14.66 10.05 7.79
CA THR A 159 -15.61 9.31 6.95
C THR A 159 -16.04 10.08 5.70
N SER A 160 -15.84 11.40 5.64
CA SER A 160 -16.14 12.19 4.44
C SER A 160 -14.90 12.41 3.57
N ASP A 161 -15.04 12.15 2.26
CA ASP A 161 -13.94 12.23 1.29
C ASP A 161 -13.26 13.61 1.30
N THR A 162 -14.05 14.68 1.37
CA THR A 162 -13.57 16.07 1.33
C THR A 162 -12.69 16.41 2.54
N VAL A 163 -13.11 15.98 3.74
CA VAL A 163 -12.36 16.14 4.98
C VAL A 163 -11.07 15.33 4.94
N LEU A 164 -11.14 14.09 4.47
CA LEU A 164 -9.96 13.23 4.33
C LEU A 164 -8.91 13.86 3.39
N PHE A 165 -9.32 14.41 2.25
CA PHE A 165 -8.40 15.08 1.32
C PHE A 165 -7.75 16.32 1.94
N ASN A 166 -8.50 17.14 2.66
CA ASN A 166 -7.96 18.34 3.31
C ASN A 166 -6.98 17.99 4.43
N ASN A 167 -7.31 17.01 5.27
CA ASN A 167 -6.38 16.48 6.27
C ASN A 167 -5.10 15.94 5.62
N THR A 168 -5.24 15.17 4.54
CA THR A 168 -4.09 14.59 3.82
C THR A 168 -3.17 15.67 3.24
N ARG A 169 -3.73 16.78 2.75
CA ARG A 169 -2.94 17.91 2.25
C ARG A 169 -2.09 18.56 3.34
N ILE A 170 -2.66 18.83 4.52
CA ILE A 170 -1.92 19.48 5.62
C ILE A 170 -0.87 18.54 6.21
N TYR A 171 -1.26 17.32 6.58
CA TYR A 171 -0.30 16.37 7.14
C TYR A 171 0.77 15.97 6.11
N GLY A 172 0.42 15.89 4.83
CA GLY A 172 1.36 15.63 3.74
C GLY A 172 2.39 16.74 3.55
N THR A 173 1.99 18.02 3.60
CA THR A 173 2.93 19.14 3.47
C THR A 173 3.84 19.26 4.69
N VAL A 174 3.30 19.06 5.90
CA VAL A 174 4.12 19.02 7.13
C VAL A 174 5.14 17.89 7.06
N LEU A 175 4.72 16.68 6.68
CA LEU A 175 5.62 15.53 6.56
C LEU A 175 6.68 15.75 5.49
N LEU A 176 6.33 16.36 4.35
CA LEU A 176 7.27 16.73 3.31
C LEU A 176 8.37 17.67 3.83
N ILE A 177 7.99 18.72 4.57
CA ILE A 177 8.95 19.67 5.16
C ILE A 177 9.86 18.95 6.16
N LEU A 178 9.31 18.08 7.01
CA LEU A 178 10.09 17.31 7.98
C LEU A 178 11.11 16.39 7.29
N VAL A 179 10.68 15.64 6.26
CA VAL A 179 11.58 14.76 5.50
C VAL A 179 12.64 15.59 4.76
N MET A 180 12.27 16.74 4.19
CA MET A 180 13.23 17.66 3.58
C MET A 180 14.29 18.14 4.59
N CYS A 181 13.87 18.58 5.79
CA CYS A 181 14.79 18.95 6.86
C CYS A 181 15.72 17.79 7.25
N CYS A 182 15.19 16.56 7.39
CA CYS A 182 16.00 15.38 7.69
C CYS A 182 17.05 15.08 6.61
N VAL A 183 16.71 15.25 5.33
CA VAL A 183 17.66 15.07 4.22
C VAL A 183 18.74 16.14 4.24
N LEU A 184 18.38 17.40 4.53
CA LEU A 184 19.34 18.52 4.65
C LEU A 184 20.32 18.36 5.83
N LEU A 185 19.89 17.75 6.94
CA LEU A 185 20.75 17.47 8.10
C LEU A 185 21.83 16.40 7.80
N GLY A 186 21.61 15.54 6.80
CA GLY A 186 22.64 14.70 6.24
C GLY A 186 22.26 13.23 6.05
N ILE A 187 22.62 12.68 4.89
CA ILE A 187 22.26 11.33 4.45
C ILE A 187 22.86 10.19 5.31
N LYS A 188 23.91 10.48 6.08
CA LYS A 188 24.56 9.50 6.98
C LYS A 188 23.65 9.04 8.12
N PHE A 189 22.72 9.89 8.53
CA PHE A 189 21.72 9.53 9.53
C PHE A 189 20.69 8.58 8.92
N VAL A 190 20.13 8.97 7.76
CA VAL A 190 19.11 8.21 7.03
C VAL A 190 19.58 6.81 6.66
N SER A 191 20.84 6.66 6.22
CA SER A 191 21.39 5.36 5.82
C SER A 191 21.45 4.33 6.95
N ARG A 192 21.57 4.76 8.22
CA ARG A 192 21.52 3.85 9.37
C ARG A 192 20.13 3.29 9.61
N PHE A 193 19.07 4.08 9.37
CA PHE A 193 17.69 3.63 9.51
C PHE A 193 17.23 2.71 8.36
N ALA A 194 17.92 2.75 7.21
CA ALA A 194 17.58 1.91 6.07
C ALA A 194 17.58 0.41 6.43
N ALA A 195 18.59 -0.05 7.18
CA ALA A 195 18.66 -1.45 7.62
C ALA A 195 17.49 -1.83 8.55
N ILE A 196 17.09 -0.93 9.45
CA ILE A 196 15.96 -1.13 10.36
C ILE A 196 14.65 -1.24 9.56
N GLY A 197 14.47 -0.34 8.58
CA GLY A 197 13.31 -0.37 7.68
C GLY A 197 13.20 -1.68 6.90
N LEU A 198 14.32 -2.16 6.34
CA LEU A 198 14.35 -3.45 5.63
C LEU A 198 13.94 -4.61 6.53
N VAL A 199 14.48 -4.69 7.75
CA VAL A 199 14.11 -5.74 8.72
C VAL A 199 12.62 -5.67 9.05
N ALA A 200 12.08 -4.47 9.30
CA ALA A 200 10.66 -4.28 9.58
C ALA A 200 9.76 -4.78 8.44
N VAL A 201 10.10 -4.45 7.19
CA VAL A 201 9.36 -4.92 6.00
C VAL A 201 9.43 -6.44 5.87
N LEU A 202 10.61 -7.05 5.98
CA LEU A 202 10.73 -8.51 5.90
C LEU A 202 9.96 -9.22 7.02
N CYS A 203 10.02 -8.70 8.25
CA CYS A 203 9.24 -9.22 9.37
C CYS A 203 7.73 -9.12 9.11
N SER A 204 7.24 -7.99 8.58
CA SER A 204 5.82 -7.83 8.24
C SER A 204 5.34 -8.83 7.18
N ILE A 205 6.16 -9.09 6.14
CA ILE A 205 5.84 -10.09 5.11
C ILE A 205 5.76 -11.49 5.71
N ILE A 206 6.72 -11.85 6.59
CA ILE A 206 6.69 -13.14 7.30
C ILE A 206 5.44 -13.25 8.18
N CYS A 207 5.06 -12.18 8.90
CA CYS A 207 3.83 -12.17 9.69
C CYS A 207 2.57 -12.39 8.85
N VAL A 208 2.49 -11.82 7.64
CA VAL A 208 1.38 -12.07 6.71
C VAL A 208 1.32 -13.55 6.33
N TYR A 209 2.45 -14.15 5.94
CA TYR A 209 2.49 -15.58 5.61
C TYR A 209 2.13 -16.48 6.80
N LEU A 210 2.64 -16.19 8.00
CA LEU A 210 2.27 -16.93 9.21
C LEU A 210 0.78 -16.78 9.52
N GLY A 211 0.22 -15.57 9.34
CA GLY A 211 -1.20 -15.30 9.52
C GLY A 211 -2.09 -16.17 8.63
N VAL A 212 -1.68 -16.39 7.37
CA VAL A 212 -2.39 -17.30 6.43
C VAL A 212 -2.48 -18.72 6.99
N PHE A 213 -1.42 -19.25 7.62
CA PHE A 213 -1.47 -20.62 8.16
C PHE A 213 -2.15 -20.75 9.53
N ILE A 214 -2.18 -19.68 10.32
CA ILE A 214 -2.73 -19.68 11.70
C ILE A 214 -4.21 -19.26 11.74
N VAL A 215 -4.73 -18.70 10.67
CA VAL A 215 -6.11 -18.19 10.59
C VAL A 215 -7.13 -19.24 11.04
N ASN A 216 -7.98 -18.83 11.98
CA ASN A 216 -9.06 -19.64 12.52
C ASN A 216 -10.36 -18.80 12.52
N PRO A 217 -11.47 -19.32 11.96
CA PRO A 217 -12.76 -18.62 11.96
C PRO A 217 -13.17 -18.06 13.33
N ALA A 218 -12.90 -18.80 14.41
CA ALA A 218 -13.29 -18.41 15.77
C ALA A 218 -12.52 -17.19 16.32
N ARG A 219 -11.35 -16.88 15.77
CA ARG A 219 -10.54 -15.70 16.15
C ARG A 219 -10.65 -14.56 15.15
N SER A 220 -11.34 -14.77 14.03
CA SER A 220 -11.48 -13.74 13.02
C SER A 220 -12.47 -12.66 13.45
N PRO A 221 -12.28 -11.40 13.02
CA PRO A 221 -13.32 -10.38 13.21
C PRO A 221 -14.57 -10.82 12.44
N TYR A 222 -15.73 -10.67 13.05
CA TYR A 222 -17.00 -11.01 12.42
C TYR A 222 -17.59 -9.80 11.70
N VAL A 223 -18.30 -10.07 10.61
CA VAL A 223 -18.99 -9.07 9.80
C VAL A 223 -20.49 -9.34 9.85
N CYS A 224 -21.26 -8.27 10.03
CA CYS A 224 -22.71 -8.28 10.03
C CYS A 224 -23.20 -7.79 8.66
N ALA A 225 -24.12 -8.51 8.05
CA ALA A 225 -24.74 -8.13 6.79
C ALA A 225 -26.26 -8.24 6.86
N LEU A 226 -26.97 -7.28 6.29
CA LEU A 226 -28.42 -7.26 6.16
C LEU A 226 -28.79 -7.51 4.70
N GLY A 227 -29.40 -8.66 4.40
CA GLY A 227 -29.78 -9.03 3.03
C GLY A 227 -28.59 -9.12 2.05
N GLY A 228 -27.37 -9.28 2.56
CA GLY A 228 -26.12 -9.26 1.78
C GLY A 228 -25.37 -7.93 1.78
N ARG A 229 -25.95 -6.86 2.35
CA ARG A 229 -25.28 -5.56 2.53
C ARG A 229 -24.50 -5.52 3.84
N LEU A 230 -23.17 -5.37 3.78
CA LEU A 230 -22.32 -5.24 4.98
C LEU A 230 -22.61 -3.93 5.71
N LEU A 231 -22.64 -3.99 7.03
CA LEU A 231 -22.82 -2.83 7.90
C LEU A 231 -21.47 -2.39 8.48
N SER A 232 -21.32 -1.09 8.73
CA SER A 232 -20.09 -0.56 9.34
C SER A 232 -19.97 -1.04 10.79
N GLN A 233 -18.77 -1.43 11.22
CA GLN A 233 -18.56 -1.88 12.61
C GLN A 233 -18.75 -0.74 13.62
N ASP A 234 -18.33 0.48 13.27
CA ASP A 234 -18.49 1.65 14.13
C ASP A 234 -19.96 1.94 14.45
N PHE A 235 -20.83 1.66 13.49
CA PHE A 235 -22.28 1.85 13.63
C PHE A 235 -22.94 0.80 14.54
N LEU A 236 -22.36 -0.40 14.62
CA LEU A 236 -22.90 -1.51 15.42
C LEU A 236 -22.40 -1.51 16.87
N LEU A 237 -21.49 -0.61 17.21
CA LEU A 237 -20.89 -0.53 18.54
C LEU A 237 -21.81 0.25 19.49
N VAL A 238 -22.54 -0.45 20.34
CA VAL A 238 -23.39 0.15 21.38
C VAL A 238 -22.83 -0.25 22.73
N ASN A 239 -22.46 0.74 23.57
CA ASN A 239 -21.87 0.52 24.90
C ASN A 239 -20.66 -0.43 24.92
N GLY A 240 -19.87 -0.48 23.83
CA GLY A 240 -18.68 -1.33 23.71
C GLY A 240 -18.97 -2.78 23.30
N THR A 241 -20.23 -3.15 23.04
CA THR A 241 -20.63 -4.45 22.50
C THR A 241 -21.16 -4.32 21.08
N TYR A 242 -20.80 -5.25 20.20
CA TYR A 242 -21.33 -5.31 18.84
C TYR A 242 -22.73 -5.91 18.85
N ASP A 243 -23.75 -5.13 18.51
CA ASP A 243 -25.12 -5.61 18.41
C ASP A 243 -25.53 -5.82 16.95
N CYS A 244 -25.32 -7.05 16.48
CA CYS A 244 -25.83 -7.52 15.18
C CYS A 244 -27.16 -8.27 15.42
N SER A 245 -28.19 -7.54 15.84
CA SER A 245 -29.54 -8.08 16.03
C SER A 245 -30.59 -7.25 15.30
N LYS A 246 -31.74 -7.87 15.02
CA LYS A 246 -32.89 -7.23 14.34
C LYS A 246 -33.90 -6.67 15.35
N ASN A 247 -33.43 -6.17 16.49
CA ASN A 247 -34.30 -5.59 17.51
C ASN A 247 -34.80 -4.21 17.07
N GLU A 248 -36.07 -3.90 17.33
CA GLU A 248 -36.68 -2.60 17.02
C GLU A 248 -36.07 -1.44 17.82
N THR A 249 -35.40 -1.73 18.93
CA THR A 249 -34.64 -0.72 19.71
C THR A 249 -33.17 -0.64 19.32
N GLY A 250 -32.70 -1.52 18.43
CA GLY A 250 -31.29 -1.67 18.08
C GLY A 250 -30.77 -0.61 17.11
N PRO A 251 -29.43 -0.51 16.97
CA PRO A 251 -28.80 0.49 16.11
C PRO A 251 -29.22 0.33 14.65
N ILE A 252 -29.35 -0.92 14.17
CA ILE A 252 -29.73 -1.21 12.78
C ILE A 252 -31.15 -0.69 12.48
N TYR A 253 -32.11 -0.90 13.38
CA TYR A 253 -33.47 -0.38 13.21
C TYR A 253 -33.48 1.15 13.25
N GLN A 254 -32.68 1.76 14.14
CA GLN A 254 -32.58 3.22 14.21
C GLN A 254 -32.11 3.84 12.89
N ALA A 255 -31.12 3.25 12.23
CA ALA A 255 -30.66 3.72 10.92
C ALA A 255 -31.72 3.57 9.80
N TYR A 256 -32.37 2.41 9.73
CA TYR A 256 -33.21 2.05 8.59
C TYR A 256 -34.69 2.42 8.74
N CYS A 257 -35.20 2.58 9.97
CA CYS A 257 -36.63 2.77 10.22
C CYS A 257 -36.96 3.95 11.14
N ALA A 258 -36.14 4.23 12.16
CA ALA A 258 -36.55 5.19 13.21
C ALA A 258 -36.09 6.63 12.97
N ASN A 259 -34.93 6.84 12.33
CA ASN A 259 -34.38 8.19 12.18
C ASN A 259 -35.12 8.97 11.08
N PRO A 260 -35.82 10.07 11.41
CA PRO A 260 -36.65 10.80 10.44
C PRO A 260 -35.84 11.51 9.34
N GLU A 261 -34.55 11.77 9.53
CA GLU A 261 -33.70 12.40 8.51
C GLU A 261 -33.21 11.40 7.46
N THR A 262 -33.04 10.13 7.84
CA THR A 262 -32.45 9.12 6.98
C THR A 262 -33.49 8.11 6.50
N ALA A 263 -34.35 7.60 7.39
CA ALA A 263 -35.26 6.49 7.13
C ALA A 263 -36.31 6.82 6.07
N THR A 264 -36.28 6.06 4.98
CA THR A 264 -37.34 6.03 3.96
C THR A 264 -38.21 4.80 4.13
N GLU A 265 -39.45 4.85 3.63
CA GLU A 265 -40.36 3.69 3.63
C GLU A 265 -39.71 2.46 2.96
N GLU A 266 -38.97 2.66 1.87
CA GLU A 266 -38.21 1.62 1.18
C GLU A 266 -37.09 1.01 2.05
N SER A 267 -36.38 1.85 2.80
CA SER A 267 -35.28 1.39 3.68
C SER A 267 -35.81 0.54 4.84
N CYS A 268 -36.97 0.91 5.40
CA CYS A 268 -37.60 0.15 6.46
C CYS A 268 -38.22 -1.15 5.95
N ALA A 269 -38.85 -1.12 4.77
CA ALA A 269 -39.31 -2.33 4.09
C ALA A 269 -38.16 -3.30 3.79
N PHE A 270 -37.00 -2.78 3.37
CA PHE A 270 -35.79 -3.58 3.17
C PHE A 270 -35.30 -4.24 4.47
N PHE A 271 -35.30 -3.51 5.59
CA PHE A 271 -34.96 -4.06 6.90
C PHE A 271 -35.90 -5.21 7.28
N HIS A 272 -37.21 -5.04 7.16
CA HIS A 272 -38.17 -6.08 7.52
C HIS A 272 -38.08 -7.32 6.61
N ASN A 273 -37.90 -7.14 5.30
CA ASN A 273 -37.84 -8.26 4.35
C ASN A 273 -36.50 -9.00 4.35
N SER A 274 -35.41 -8.35 4.75
CA SER A 274 -34.07 -8.93 4.67
C SER A 274 -33.72 -9.77 5.89
N ASN A 275 -32.98 -10.86 5.64
CA ASN A 275 -32.38 -11.69 6.68
C ASN A 275 -31.04 -11.09 7.13
N LEU A 276 -30.77 -11.20 8.43
CA LEU A 276 -29.49 -10.82 9.01
C LEU A 276 -28.53 -12.01 8.93
N SER A 277 -27.31 -11.78 8.45
CA SER A 277 -26.24 -12.78 8.44
C SER A 277 -25.02 -12.27 9.20
N TYR A 278 -24.43 -13.18 9.98
CA TYR A 278 -23.27 -12.91 10.80
C TYR A 278 -22.22 -13.99 10.54
N TYR A 279 -21.08 -13.60 9.99
CA TYR A 279 -20.07 -14.56 9.54
C TYR A 279 -18.64 -14.04 9.75
N PRO A 280 -17.67 -14.95 9.91
CA PRO A 280 -16.26 -14.59 10.06
C PRO A 280 -15.73 -13.89 8.80
N ALA A 281 -15.04 -12.75 8.96
CA ALA A 281 -14.38 -12.05 7.85
C ALA A 281 -13.27 -12.89 7.22
N MET A 282 -12.59 -13.70 8.05
CA MET A 282 -11.47 -14.55 7.64
C MET A 282 -11.80 -16.02 7.92
N PRO A 283 -12.52 -16.69 7.01
CA PRO A 283 -12.95 -18.08 7.19
C PRO A 283 -11.79 -19.10 7.04
N GLY A 284 -10.61 -18.65 6.61
CA GLY A 284 -9.41 -19.47 6.48
C GLY A 284 -9.34 -20.35 5.23
N LEU A 285 -8.22 -21.07 5.07
CA LEU A 285 -7.88 -21.78 3.81
C LEU A 285 -8.74 -23.01 3.55
N ARG A 286 -9.35 -23.59 4.59
CA ARG A 286 -10.25 -24.75 4.43
C ARG A 286 -11.61 -24.37 3.85
N SER A 287 -11.91 -23.08 3.75
CA SER A 287 -13.17 -22.59 3.19
C SER A 287 -13.18 -22.63 1.66
N THR A 288 -14.36 -22.78 1.08
CA THR A 288 -14.58 -22.72 -0.38
C THR A 288 -14.50 -21.29 -0.94
N LYS A 289 -14.28 -20.29 -0.08
CA LYS A 289 -14.31 -18.87 -0.46
C LYS A 289 -13.22 -18.48 -1.46
N PHE A 290 -12.10 -19.21 -1.51
CA PHE A 290 -11.10 -18.99 -2.55
C PHE A 290 -11.66 -19.26 -3.96
N PHE A 291 -12.35 -20.39 -4.14
CA PHE A 291 -12.91 -20.77 -5.44
C PHE A 291 -14.09 -19.89 -5.84
N GLU A 292 -14.90 -19.44 -4.88
CA GLU A 292 -15.97 -18.47 -5.13
C GLU A 292 -15.43 -17.13 -5.68
N ASN A 293 -14.27 -16.68 -5.21
CA ASN A 293 -13.64 -15.42 -5.63
C ASN A 293 -12.62 -15.59 -6.76
N PHE A 294 -12.54 -16.77 -7.38
CA PHE A 294 -11.48 -17.06 -8.35
C PHE A 294 -11.71 -16.33 -9.68
N LEU A 295 -12.93 -16.43 -10.22
CA LEU A 295 -13.34 -15.85 -11.51
C LEU A 295 -14.08 -14.52 -11.41
N PRO A 296 -14.99 -14.31 -10.43
CA PRO A 296 -15.78 -13.08 -10.39
C PRO A 296 -14.91 -11.85 -10.21
N SER A 297 -15.22 -10.80 -10.98
CA SER A 297 -14.66 -9.46 -10.82
C SER A 297 -15.78 -8.48 -10.52
N TYR A 298 -15.57 -7.61 -9.55
CA TYR A 298 -16.55 -6.66 -9.04
C TYR A 298 -16.22 -5.22 -9.47
N TYR A 299 -16.03 -5.02 -10.77
CA TYR A 299 -15.83 -3.69 -11.32
C TYR A 299 -17.11 -2.85 -11.19
N ARG A 300 -16.97 -1.69 -10.58
CA ARG A 300 -18.06 -0.76 -10.25
C ARG A 300 -17.67 0.68 -10.57
N LYS A 301 -18.65 1.51 -10.92
CA LYS A 301 -18.46 2.96 -11.01
C LYS A 301 -18.43 3.58 -9.62
N LYS A 302 -17.77 4.73 -9.50
CA LYS A 302 -17.75 5.49 -8.24
C LYS A 302 -19.19 5.71 -7.73
N GLY A 303 -19.44 5.34 -6.49
CA GLY A 303 -20.75 5.49 -5.84
C GLY A 303 -21.70 4.29 -5.97
N GLU A 304 -21.35 3.26 -6.78
CA GLU A 304 -22.15 2.03 -6.86
C GLU A 304 -21.83 1.06 -5.72
N ALA A 305 -22.85 0.36 -5.23
CA ALA A 305 -22.66 -0.69 -4.23
C ALA A 305 -21.93 -1.91 -4.80
N TYR A 306 -21.19 -2.62 -3.96
CA TYR A 306 -20.70 -3.97 -4.28
C TYR A 306 -21.82 -5.03 -4.19
N ASP A 307 -22.93 -4.72 -3.53
CA ASP A 307 -24.15 -5.53 -3.57
C ASP A 307 -25.00 -5.25 -4.82
N ASN A 308 -25.86 -6.19 -5.20
CA ASN A 308 -26.78 -6.07 -6.34
C ASN A 308 -28.20 -5.68 -5.89
N ILE A 309 -28.32 -4.93 -4.79
CA ILE A 309 -29.61 -4.60 -4.19
C ILE A 309 -30.14 -3.31 -4.84
N PRO A 310 -31.43 -3.24 -5.24
CA PRO A 310 -32.00 -2.10 -5.96
C PRO A 310 -32.04 -0.81 -5.13
N PHE A 311 -32.08 -0.92 -3.81
CA PHE A 311 -32.07 0.21 -2.88
C PHE A 311 -30.66 0.83 -2.82
N PRO A 312 -30.47 2.13 -3.12
CA PRO A 312 -29.14 2.74 -3.22
C PRO A 312 -28.42 2.72 -1.87
N PRO A 313 -27.10 2.51 -1.85
CA PRO A 313 -26.36 2.54 -0.62
C PRO A 313 -26.14 3.97 -0.13
N LYS A 314 -26.32 4.24 1.17
CA LYS A 314 -25.87 5.46 1.84
C LYS A 314 -25.20 5.12 3.18
N ARG A 315 -24.07 5.76 3.45
CA ARG A 315 -23.35 5.66 4.74
C ARG A 315 -24.21 6.10 5.93
N GLU A 316 -25.16 7.02 5.69
CA GLU A 316 -26.14 7.50 6.67
C GLU A 316 -27.00 6.38 7.29
N TYR A 317 -27.21 5.28 6.58
CA TYR A 317 -27.93 4.10 7.07
C TYR A 317 -27.04 3.11 7.86
N GLY A 318 -25.85 3.53 8.29
CA GLY A 318 -24.89 2.62 8.92
C GLY A 318 -24.34 1.56 7.96
N GLN A 319 -24.58 1.71 6.66
CA GLN A 319 -24.03 0.83 5.64
C GLN A 319 -22.52 1.02 5.60
N GLY A 320 -21.80 -0.10 5.58
CA GLY A 320 -20.35 -0.08 5.51
C GLY A 320 -19.85 0.61 4.23
N PRO A 321 -18.53 0.81 4.08
CA PRO A 321 -17.93 1.26 2.84
C PRO A 321 -18.01 0.18 1.73
N ASN A 322 -19.19 -0.40 1.50
CA ASN A 322 -19.47 -1.33 0.41
C ASN A 322 -19.82 -0.59 -0.87
N VAL A 323 -19.31 0.62 -1.01
CA VAL A 323 -19.52 1.46 -2.17
C VAL A 323 -18.17 1.63 -2.81
N ALA A 324 -18.12 1.57 -4.14
CA ALA A 324 -16.88 1.80 -4.85
C ALA A 324 -16.45 3.27 -4.67
N ASP A 325 -15.34 3.49 -3.96
CA ASP A 325 -14.77 4.82 -3.73
C ASP A 325 -14.30 5.48 -5.04
N VAL A 326 -13.88 4.66 -6.01
CA VAL A 326 -13.43 5.08 -7.34
C VAL A 326 -14.00 4.15 -8.40
N THR A 327 -14.15 4.67 -9.62
CA THR A 327 -14.49 3.82 -10.78
C THR A 327 -13.35 2.85 -11.02
N THR A 328 -13.68 1.56 -11.08
CA THR A 328 -12.71 0.47 -11.21
C THR A 328 -12.82 -0.18 -12.58
N SER A 329 -11.66 -0.46 -13.17
CA SER A 329 -11.53 -1.24 -14.39
C SER A 329 -10.19 -1.98 -14.35
N PHE A 330 -10.04 -3.01 -15.18
CA PHE A 330 -8.80 -3.78 -15.25
C PHE A 330 -7.56 -2.90 -15.46
N MET A 331 -7.63 -1.92 -16.37
CA MET A 331 -6.51 -1.01 -16.62
C MET A 331 -6.22 -0.04 -15.47
N ILE A 332 -7.25 0.42 -14.76
CA ILE A 332 -7.05 1.26 -13.58
C ILE A 332 -6.33 0.48 -12.48
N LEU A 333 -6.75 -0.77 -12.23
CA LEU A 333 -6.08 -1.61 -11.23
C LEU A 333 -4.63 -1.94 -11.61
N LEU A 334 -4.37 -2.19 -12.90
CA LEU A 334 -3.01 -2.39 -13.42
C LEU A 334 -2.14 -1.15 -13.18
N ALA A 335 -2.65 0.05 -13.49
CA ALA A 335 -1.93 1.30 -13.28
C ALA A 335 -1.67 1.58 -11.78
N ILE A 336 -2.62 1.24 -10.89
CA ILE A 336 -2.44 1.38 -9.44
C ILE A 336 -1.41 0.37 -8.91
N TYR A 337 -1.36 -0.85 -9.44
CA TYR A 337 -0.41 -1.87 -9.00
C TYR A 337 1.01 -1.63 -9.51
N PHE A 338 1.17 -1.06 -10.71
CA PHE A 338 2.47 -0.95 -11.40
C PHE A 338 3.61 -0.34 -10.56
N PRO A 339 3.43 0.72 -9.75
CA PRO A 339 4.50 1.25 -8.91
C PRO A 339 5.01 0.27 -7.83
N SER A 340 4.32 -0.85 -7.59
CA SER A 340 4.77 -1.90 -6.66
C SER A 340 5.90 -2.75 -7.22
N VAL A 341 6.16 -2.70 -8.53
CA VAL A 341 7.22 -3.48 -9.19
C VAL A 341 8.38 -2.62 -9.68
N THR A 342 8.28 -1.29 -9.58
CA THR A 342 9.26 -0.32 -10.10
C THR A 342 10.46 -0.12 -9.21
#